data_AF-A0A964U955-F1
#
_entry.id   AF-A0A964U955-F1
#
_cell.length_a   1.000
_cell.length_b   1.000
_cell.length_c   1.000
_cell.angle_alpha   90.00
_cell.angle_beta   90.00
_cell.angle_gamma   90.00
#
_symmetry.space_group_name_H-M   'P 1'
#
loop_
_entity.id
_entity.type
_entity.pdbx_description
1 polymer ?
#
loop_
_entity_poly.entity_id
_entity_poly.type
_entity_poly.pdbx_seq_one_letter_code
_entity_poly.pdbx_strand_id
1 'polypeptide(L)'
;MLGSIQSTAAAFSALLAGAATGLAWAIAVLSPNCSFDRLDYSRADGHVRQLLRDGSGLISGLLLAAAALGVLGGAYGAGILAVISAGGFFTNRWTLAPRKKSEGAPGLRQRKKSQRIVAVSLSLLFAAVSGIAAVLAVLRI
;
A
#
# COMPACT_ATOMS: atom_id res chain seq x y z
N MET A 1 27.06 21.49 -4.98
CA MET A 1 26.56 20.33 -5.75
C MET A 1 25.95 19.24 -4.87
N LEU A 2 26.56 18.87 -3.73
CA LEU A 2 25.96 17.91 -2.80
C LEU A 2 24.58 18.33 -2.26
N GLY A 3 24.43 19.58 -1.82
CA GLY A 3 23.15 20.08 -1.30
C GLY A 3 22.01 20.10 -2.34
N SER A 4 22.32 20.36 -3.61
CA SER A 4 21.32 20.31 -4.69
C SER A 4 20.87 18.87 -4.97
N ILE A 5 21.77 17.89 -4.94
CA ILE A 5 21.46 16.47 -5.11
C ILE A 5 20.60 15.95 -3.94
N GLN A 6 20.93 16.35 -2.70
CA GLN A 6 20.13 16.00 -1.54
C GLN A 6 18.72 16.61 -1.62
N SER A 7 18.63 17.85 -2.11
CA SER A 7 17.34 18.53 -2.25
C SER A 7 16.41 17.88 -3.27
N THR A 8 16.96 17.44 -4.41
CA THR A 8 16.20 16.75 -5.45
C THR A 8 15.83 15.34 -5.01
N ALA A 9 16.74 14.62 -4.34
CA ALA A 9 16.45 13.30 -3.78
C ALA A 9 15.30 13.33 -2.76
N ALA A 10 15.31 14.31 -1.84
CA ALA A 10 14.21 14.50 -0.89
C ALA A 10 12.88 14.85 -1.58
N ALA A 11 12.90 15.67 -2.63
CA ALA A 11 11.71 16.00 -3.40
C ALA A 11 11.12 14.77 -4.14
N PHE A 12 11.97 13.95 -4.75
CA PHE A 12 11.53 12.69 -5.37
C PHE A 12 11.01 11.68 -4.34
N SER A 13 11.62 11.62 -3.15
CA SER A 13 11.13 10.81 -2.03
C SER A 13 9.70 11.21 -1.63
N ALA A 14 9.46 12.52 -1.45
CA ALA A 14 8.14 13.05 -1.14
C ALA A 14 7.11 12.73 -2.24
N LEU A 15 7.50 12.89 -3.51
CA LEU A 15 6.66 12.58 -4.67
C LEU A 15 6.25 11.11 -4.70
N LEU A 16 7.20 10.20 -4.50
CA LEU A 16 6.94 8.76 -4.54
C LEU A 16 6.10 8.29 -3.35
N ALA A 17 6.36 8.80 -2.15
CA ALA A 17 5.54 8.53 -0.96
C ALA A 17 4.11 9.10 -1.12
N GLY A 18 3.98 10.29 -1.70
CA GLY A 18 2.68 10.88 -2.03
C GLY A 18 1.91 10.05 -3.07
N ALA A 19 2.58 9.65 -4.16
CA ALA A 19 2.00 8.80 -5.19
C ALA A 19 1.57 7.43 -4.64
N ALA A 20 2.40 6.81 -3.79
CA ALA A 20 2.07 5.55 -3.11
C ALA A 20 0.79 5.69 -2.25
N THR A 21 0.66 6.80 -1.53
CA THR A 21 -0.52 7.11 -0.72
C THR A 21 -1.78 7.25 -1.59
N GLY A 22 -1.68 8.01 -2.68
CA GLY A 22 -2.79 8.21 -3.62
C GLY A 22 -3.24 6.89 -4.27
N LEU A 23 -2.30 6.06 -4.70
CA LEU A 23 -2.57 4.73 -5.25
C LEU A 23 -3.23 3.82 -4.20
N ALA A 24 -2.73 3.81 -2.96
CA ALA A 24 -3.32 3.02 -1.89
C ALA A 24 -4.77 3.43 -1.61
N TRP A 25 -5.06 4.73 -1.58
CA TRP A 25 -6.43 5.22 -1.44
C TRP A 25 -7.31 4.82 -2.63
N ALA A 26 -6.83 4.99 -3.86
CA ALA A 26 -7.59 4.63 -5.06
C ALA A 26 -7.94 3.13 -5.07
N ILE A 27 -7.01 2.27 -4.70
CA ILE A 27 -7.24 0.82 -4.66
C ILE A 27 -8.14 0.44 -3.48
N ALA A 28 -7.98 1.04 -2.31
CA ALA A 28 -8.74 0.68 -1.11
C ALA A 28 -10.16 1.26 -1.07
N VAL A 29 -10.41 2.41 -1.71
CA VAL A 29 -11.68 3.16 -1.62
C VAL A 29 -12.37 3.28 -2.97
N LEU A 30 -11.66 3.72 -4.01
CA LEU A 30 -12.28 3.97 -5.31
C LEU A 30 -12.63 2.65 -6.01
N SER A 31 -11.69 1.69 -6.02
CA SER A 31 -11.86 0.42 -6.74
C SER A 31 -13.03 -0.44 -6.23
N PRO A 32 -13.29 -0.57 -4.91
CA PRO A 32 -14.44 -1.32 -4.43
C PRO A 32 -15.75 -0.66 -4.81
N ASN A 33 -15.87 0.68 -4.69
CA ASN A 33 -17.09 1.40 -5.04
C ASN A 33 -17.46 1.17 -6.51
N CYS A 34 -16.50 1.38 -7.43
CA CYS A 34 -16.74 1.13 -8.85
C CYS A 34 -17.00 -0.34 -9.19
N SER A 35 -16.38 -1.27 -8.44
CA SER A 35 -16.55 -2.72 -8.67
C SER A 35 -17.92 -3.21 -8.20
N PHE A 36 -18.39 -2.79 -7.02
CA PHE A 36 -19.69 -3.20 -6.48
C PHE A 36 -20.87 -2.57 -7.24
N ASP A 37 -20.67 -1.44 -7.91
CA ASP A 37 -21.69 -0.83 -8.77
C ASP A 37 -21.89 -1.59 -10.09
N ARG A 38 -20.85 -2.25 -10.61
CA ARG A 38 -20.86 -2.84 -11.96
C ARG A 38 -20.83 -4.36 -12.00
N LEU A 39 -20.45 -5.03 -10.92
CA LEU A 39 -20.25 -6.48 -10.86
C LEU A 39 -21.13 -7.11 -9.77
N ASP A 40 -21.53 -8.35 -10.01
CA ASP A 40 -22.16 -9.18 -8.98
C ASP A 40 -21.25 -9.29 -7.75
N TYR A 41 -21.86 -9.30 -6.56
CA TYR A 41 -21.16 -9.24 -5.27
C TYR A 41 -19.99 -10.22 -5.14
N SER A 42 -20.14 -11.45 -5.64
CA SER A 42 -19.11 -12.49 -5.60
C SER A 42 -17.92 -12.19 -6.53
N ARG A 43 -18.21 -11.63 -7.72
CA ARG A 43 -17.18 -11.24 -8.71
C ARG A 43 -16.46 -9.97 -8.28
N ALA A 44 -17.19 -8.98 -7.75
CA ALA A 44 -16.65 -7.75 -7.19
C ALA A 44 -15.67 -8.03 -6.02
N ASP A 45 -16.03 -8.92 -5.09
CA ASP A 45 -15.16 -9.29 -3.97
C ASP A 45 -13.84 -9.91 -4.44
N GLY A 46 -13.90 -10.83 -5.41
CA GLY A 46 -12.72 -11.44 -6.01
C GLY A 46 -11.81 -10.41 -6.71
N HIS A 47 -12.41 -9.52 -7.50
CA HIS A 47 -11.71 -8.47 -8.23
C HIS A 47 -10.96 -7.52 -7.27
N VAL A 48 -11.62 -7.02 -6.23
CA VAL A 48 -11.03 -6.11 -5.24
C VAL A 48 -9.87 -6.76 -4.49
N ARG A 49 -10.00 -8.04 -4.12
CA ARG A 49 -8.92 -8.78 -3.45
C ARG A 49 -7.70 -8.94 -4.34
N GLN A 50 -7.92 -9.21 -5.63
CA GLN A 50 -6.83 -9.35 -6.59
C GLN A 50 -6.13 -8.00 -6.82
N LEU A 51 -6.90 -6.93 -7.03
CA LEU A 51 -6.38 -5.56 -7.11
C LEU A 51 -5.54 -5.16 -5.89
N LEU A 52 -6.03 -5.42 -4.68
CA LEU A 52 -5.29 -5.11 -3.45
C LEU A 52 -3.98 -5.90 -3.37
N ARG A 53 -3.98 -7.17 -3.79
CA ARG A 53 -2.79 -8.01 -3.76
C ARG A 53 -1.74 -7.56 -4.78
N ASP A 54 -2.17 -7.29 -6.01
CA ASP A 54 -1.29 -6.91 -7.11
C ASP A 54 -0.79 -5.46 -6.92
N GLY A 55 -1.66 -4.56 -6.49
CA GLY A 55 -1.34 -3.17 -6.18
C GLY A 55 -0.39 -3.01 -4.98
N SER A 56 -0.54 -3.85 -3.94
CA SER A 56 0.34 -3.79 -2.77
C SER A 56 1.82 -4.01 -3.13
N GLY A 57 2.12 -4.83 -4.15
CA GLY A 57 3.48 -5.03 -4.63
C GLY A 57 4.07 -3.77 -5.25
N LEU A 58 3.31 -3.10 -6.12
CA LEU A 58 3.73 -1.84 -6.75
C LEU A 58 3.91 -0.73 -5.71
N ILE A 59 2.96 -0.59 -4.77
CA ILE A 59 3.02 0.43 -3.70
C ILE A 59 4.23 0.19 -2.80
N SER A 60 4.50 -1.05 -2.40
CA SER A 60 5.68 -1.41 -1.60
C SER A 60 6.98 -1.08 -2.34
N GLY A 61 7.05 -1.36 -3.65
CA GLY A 61 8.21 -0.98 -4.48
C GLY A 61 8.45 0.53 -4.54
N LEU A 62 7.38 1.32 -4.73
CA LEU A 62 7.45 2.78 -4.73
C LEU A 62 7.93 3.33 -3.38
N LEU A 63 7.46 2.76 -2.27
CA LEU A 63 7.87 3.16 -0.93
C LEU A 63 9.31 2.79 -0.60
N LEU A 64 9.82 1.66 -1.10
CA LEU A 64 11.24 1.32 -0.97
C LEU A 64 12.13 2.28 -1.77
N ALA A 65 11.71 2.66 -2.99
CA ALA A 65 12.39 3.69 -3.76
C ALA A 65 12.35 5.05 -3.05
N ALA A 66 11.20 5.43 -2.49
CA ALA A 66 11.05 6.63 -1.68
C ALA A 66 11.97 6.62 -0.45
N ALA A 67 12.09 5.47 0.22
CA ALA A 67 12.97 5.30 1.38
C ALA A 67 14.44 5.49 1.01
N ALA A 68 14.90 4.85 -0.07
CA ALA A 68 16.28 4.99 -0.56
C ALA A 68 16.60 6.46 -0.89
N LEU A 69 15.67 7.15 -1.56
CA LEU A 69 15.82 8.57 -1.90
C LEU A 69 15.72 9.49 -0.68
N GLY A 70 14.92 9.14 0.32
CA GLY A 70 14.82 9.87 1.59
C GLY A 70 16.13 9.82 2.37
N VAL A 71 16.74 8.64 2.47
CA VAL A 71 18.06 8.45 3.10
C VAL A 71 19.16 9.21 2.35
N LEU A 72 19.18 9.13 1.02
CA LEU A 72 20.13 9.90 0.20
C LEU A 72 19.91 11.42 0.29
N GLY A 73 18.66 11.85 0.49
CA GLY A 73 18.27 13.25 0.68
C GLY A 73 18.49 13.78 2.10
N GLY A 74 18.90 12.94 3.05
CA GLY A 74 19.10 13.32 4.47
C GLY A 74 17.81 13.39 5.31
N ALA A 75 16.65 12.99 4.76
CA ALA A 75 15.37 12.91 5.45
C ALA A 75 15.17 11.50 6.02
N TYR A 76 15.88 11.20 7.10
CA TYR A 76 15.91 9.86 7.69
C TYR A 76 14.56 9.43 8.28
N GLY A 77 13.79 10.36 8.85
CA GLY A 77 12.45 10.12 9.39
C GLY A 77 11.48 9.69 8.31
N ALA A 78 11.47 10.40 7.18
CA ALA A 78 10.72 10.00 5.99
C ALA A 78 11.16 8.63 5.47
N GLY A 79 12.47 8.36 5.43
CA GLY A 79 13.02 7.07 5.02
C GLY A 79 12.53 5.91 5.89
N ILE A 80 12.58 6.05 7.21
CA ILE A 80 12.15 5.01 8.16
C ILE A 80 10.66 4.72 8.00
N LEU A 81 9.81 5.75 7.92
CA LEU A 81 8.37 5.56 7.77
C LEU A 81 7.99 5.00 6.39
N ALA A 82 8.74 5.34 5.34
CA ALA A 82 8.60 4.72 4.04
C ALA A 82 8.94 3.22 4.09
N VAL A 83 9.96 2.80 4.84
CA VAL A 83 10.26 1.36 5.06
C VAL A 83 9.15 0.68 5.86
N ILE A 84 8.66 1.29 6.93
CA ILE A 84 7.59 0.73 7.77
C ILE A 84 6.31 0.54 6.93
N SER A 85 5.92 1.55 6.15
CA SER A 85 4.75 1.44 5.27
C SER A 85 4.98 0.42 4.14
N ALA A 86 6.18 0.35 3.55
CA ALA A 86 6.53 -0.66 2.56
C ALA A 86 6.39 -2.08 3.12
N GLY A 87 6.86 -2.32 4.34
CA GLY A 87 6.67 -3.58 5.07
C GLY A 87 5.20 -3.88 5.30
N GLY A 88 4.42 -2.87 5.70
CA GLY A 88 2.98 -2.96 5.84
C GLY A 88 2.25 -3.42 4.57
N PHE A 89 2.53 -2.78 3.43
CA PHE A 89 1.99 -3.21 2.14
C PHE A 89 2.50 -4.60 1.72
N PHE A 90 3.71 -4.99 2.12
CA PHE A 90 4.19 -6.36 1.88
C PHE A 90 3.38 -7.40 2.67
N THR A 91 2.99 -7.08 3.91
CA THR A 91 2.14 -7.98 4.72
C THR A 91 0.74 -8.15 4.11
N ASN A 92 0.21 -7.16 3.40
CA ASN A 92 -1.05 -7.31 2.66
C ASN A 92 -0.98 -8.44 1.62
N ARG A 93 0.17 -8.62 0.96
CA ARG A 93 0.37 -9.72 -0.01
C ARG A 93 0.27 -11.10 0.66
N TRP A 94 0.69 -11.21 1.92
CA TRP A 94 0.66 -12.45 2.69
C TRP A 94 -0.74 -12.71 3.26
N THR A 95 -1.39 -11.66 3.78
CA THR A 95 -2.77 -11.72 4.28
C THR A 95 -3.78 -12.05 3.18
N LEU A 96 -3.54 -11.58 1.95
CA LEU A 96 -4.38 -11.82 0.77
C LEU A 96 -3.94 -13.03 -0.07
N ALA A 97 -2.87 -13.73 0.31
CA ALA A 97 -2.44 -14.91 -0.42
C ALA A 97 -3.59 -15.94 -0.45
N PRO A 98 -3.92 -16.51 -1.62
CA PRO A 98 -4.96 -17.53 -1.70
C PRO A 98 -4.47 -18.72 -0.88
N ARG A 99 -5.11 -18.96 0.27
CA ARG A 99 -4.96 -20.25 0.95
C ARG A 99 -5.32 -21.30 -0.09
N LYS A 100 -4.35 -22.17 -0.44
CA LYS A 100 -4.62 -23.42 -1.17
C LYS A 100 -5.91 -23.97 -0.58
N LYS A 101 -6.86 -24.38 -1.44
CA LYS A 101 -8.05 -25.13 -1.00
C LYS A 101 -7.53 -26.30 -0.15
N SER A 102 -7.44 -26.10 1.15
CA SER A 102 -7.40 -27.20 2.07
C SER A 102 -8.75 -27.85 1.86
N GLU A 103 -8.74 -29.15 1.61
CA GLU A 103 -9.89 -30.05 1.68
C GLU A 103 -10.53 -29.92 3.07
N GLY A 104 -11.17 -28.78 3.32
CA GLY A 104 -11.97 -28.52 4.49
C GLY A 104 -13.38 -28.94 4.13
N ALA A 105 -13.90 -29.88 4.92
CA ALA A 105 -15.21 -30.52 4.81
C ALA A 105 -16.33 -29.65 4.19
N PRO A 106 -17.22 -30.23 3.38
CA PRO A 106 -18.32 -29.52 2.74
C PRO A 106 -19.21 -28.86 3.79
N GLY A 107 -19.29 -27.52 3.78
CA GLY A 107 -20.17 -26.76 4.68
C GLY A 107 -19.53 -25.53 5.34
N LEU A 108 -18.21 -25.41 5.38
CA LEU A 108 -17.55 -24.21 5.91
C LEU A 108 -17.59 -23.07 4.89
N ARG A 109 -18.61 -22.19 5.00
CA ARG A 109 -18.65 -20.88 4.32
C ARG A 109 -17.33 -20.15 4.55
N GLN A 110 -16.47 -20.13 3.53
CA GLN A 110 -15.15 -19.48 3.62
C GLN A 110 -15.33 -18.02 4.07
N ARG A 111 -14.54 -17.58 5.05
CA ARG A 111 -14.52 -16.21 5.64
C ARG A 111 -13.98 -15.14 4.65
N LYS A 112 -14.45 -15.14 3.40
CA LYS A 112 -14.01 -14.21 2.36
C LYS A 112 -14.37 -12.75 2.70
N LYS A 113 -15.52 -12.51 3.33
CA LYS A 113 -15.91 -11.15 3.72
C LYS A 113 -14.95 -10.51 4.74
N SER A 114 -14.47 -11.27 5.72
CA SER A 114 -13.59 -10.77 6.79
C SER A 114 -12.19 -10.41 6.28
N GLN A 115 -11.61 -11.24 5.41
CA GLN A 115 -10.27 -10.98 4.87
C GLN A 115 -10.21 -9.78 3.91
N ARG A 116 -11.33 -9.40 3.23
CA ARG A 116 -11.40 -8.14 2.48
C ARG A 116 -11.32 -6.93 3.41
N ILE A 117 -12.15 -6.92 4.47
CA ILE A 117 -12.22 -5.80 5.42
C ILE A 117 -10.85 -5.58 6.06
N VAL A 118 -10.18 -6.66 6.50
CA VAL A 118 -8.84 -6.57 7.06
C VAL A 118 -7.84 -5.98 6.06
N ALA A 119 -7.85 -6.42 4.80
CA ALA A 119 -6.94 -5.89 3.79
C ALA A 119 -7.19 -4.41 3.45
N VAL A 120 -8.44 -3.98 3.39
CA VAL A 120 -8.79 -2.57 3.15
C VAL A 120 -8.36 -1.71 4.33
N SER A 121 -8.67 -2.13 5.57
CA SER A 121 -8.27 -1.43 6.79
C SER A 121 -6.75 -1.32 6.92
N LEU A 122 -6.03 -2.41 6.66
CA LEU A 122 -4.57 -2.44 6.74
C LEU A 122 -3.93 -1.55 5.65
N SER A 123 -4.50 -1.55 4.44
CA SER A 123 -4.06 -0.66 3.35
C SER A 123 -4.27 0.82 3.70
N LEU A 124 -5.40 1.17 4.32
CA LEU A 124 -5.70 2.54 4.73
C LEU A 124 -4.78 3.01 5.87
N LEU A 125 -4.49 2.15 6.84
CA LEU A 125 -3.52 2.46 7.90
C LEU A 125 -2.14 2.76 7.33
N PHE A 126 -1.62 1.90 6.44
CA PHE A 126 -0.30 2.12 5.85
C PHE A 126 -0.28 3.24 4.81
N ALA A 127 -1.42 3.55 4.16
CA ALA A 127 -1.57 4.75 3.37
C ALA A 127 -1.40 6.01 4.23
N ALA A 128 -2.01 6.06 5.42
CA ALA A 128 -1.83 7.19 6.34
C ALA A 128 -0.36 7.35 6.77
N VAL A 129 0.32 6.24 7.10
CA VAL A 129 1.75 6.24 7.44
C VAL A 129 2.61 6.73 6.27
N SER A 130 2.30 6.29 5.04
CA SER A 130 2.94 6.76 3.82
C SER A 130 2.71 8.26 3.58
N GLY A 131 1.51 8.77 3.87
CA GLY A 131 1.20 10.20 3.80
C GLY A 131 2.04 11.02 4.79
N ILE A 132 2.20 10.52 6.02
CA ILE A 132 3.09 11.14 7.02
C ILE A 132 4.54 11.14 6.54
N ALA A 133 5.01 10.03 5.95
CA ALA A 133 6.35 9.96 5.37
C ALA A 133 6.57 10.99 4.26
N ALA A 134 5.57 11.22 3.40
CA ALA A 134 5.63 12.25 2.37
C ALA A 134 5.76 13.65 2.97
N VAL A 135 4.99 13.96 4.02
CA VAL A 135 5.08 15.26 4.73
C VAL A 135 6.46 15.44 5.35
N LEU A 136 7.00 14.41 6.01
CA LEU A 136 8.32 14.49 6.61
C LEU A 136 9.44 14.65 5.57
N ALA A 137 9.30 14.03 4.39
CA ALA A 137 10.25 14.22 3.29
C ALA A 137 10.27 15.68 2.81
N VAL A 138 9.10 16.34 2.74
CA VAL A 138 9.00 17.77 2.42
C VAL A 138 9.65 18.62 3.51
N LEU A 139 9.43 18.27 4.79
CA LEU A 139 10.01 18.95 5.94
C LEU A 139 11.51 18.65 6.15
N ARG A 140 12.10 17.76 5.34
CA ARG A 140 13.50 17.30 5.46
C ARG A 140 13.81 16.63 6.80
N ILE A 141 12.83 15.90 7.34
CA ILE A 141 12.92 15.16 8.60
C ILE A 141 13.03 13.67 8.26
#